data_AF-A0A958I202-F1
#
_entry.id   AF-A0A958I202-F1
#
_cell.length_a   1.000
_cell.length_b   1.000
_cell.length_c   1.000
_cell.angle_alpha   90.00
_cell.angle_beta   90.00
_cell.angle_gamma   90.00
#
_symmetry.space_group_name_H-M   'P 1'
#
loop_
_entity.id
_entity.type
_entity.pdbx_description
1 polymer ?
#
loop_
_entity_poly.entity_id
_entity_poly.type
_entity_poly.pdbx_seq_one_letter_code
_entity_poly.pdbx_strand_id
1 'polypeptide(L)'
;MLAIVVFGAAAALFALLRDVYFPAGLSFPALAALGFFIVLYPMPLAVSAGYILGPRASLSWFGGAALGWLLIVPLLIGNQFEVAAARSWIQNLGMGMVLGSGIGFFFTYIIPRLRQIFGPLLKSRSILLRLFPLFSILGLFGLLLIGVPFFAAFLTVIGVWMMVTVAARMTGETNINPLEQFGIFIGLVIAFIYHLAGLELGMFAS
;
A
#
# COMPACT_ATOMS: atom_id res chain seq x y z
N MET A 1 -11.99 -23.12 12.82
CA MET A 1 -13.08 -22.26 12.29
C MET A 1 -13.72 -21.39 13.37
N LEU A 2 -14.19 -21.94 14.50
CA LEU A 2 -14.85 -21.17 15.57
C LEU A 2 -14.02 -19.98 16.09
N ALA A 3 -12.72 -20.18 16.35
CA ALA A 3 -11.85 -19.11 16.82
C ALA A 3 -11.75 -17.92 15.83
N ILE A 4 -11.66 -18.19 14.53
CA ILE A 4 -11.58 -17.15 13.49
C ILE A 4 -12.87 -16.30 13.49
N VAL A 5 -14.03 -16.96 13.61
CA VAL A 5 -15.32 -16.28 13.64
C VAL A 5 -15.46 -15.43 14.91
N VAL A 6 -15.08 -15.98 16.07
CA VAL A 6 -15.16 -15.26 17.35
C VAL A 6 -14.23 -14.04 17.37
N PHE A 7 -12.95 -14.21 16.98
CA PHE A 7 -12.01 -13.09 16.94
C PHE A 7 -12.36 -12.08 15.84
N GLY A 8 -12.87 -12.53 14.69
CA GLY A 8 -13.38 -11.65 13.64
C GLY A 8 -14.56 -10.81 14.10
N ALA A 9 -15.53 -11.42 14.77
CA ALA A 9 -16.69 -10.71 15.33
C ALA A 9 -16.27 -9.72 16.44
N ALA A 10 -15.34 -10.12 17.31
CA ALA A 10 -14.80 -9.24 18.35
C ALA A 10 -14.06 -8.03 17.75
N ALA A 11 -13.25 -8.24 16.70
CA ALA A 11 -12.55 -7.17 16.00
C ALA A 11 -13.53 -6.22 15.29
N ALA A 12 -14.58 -6.74 14.65
CA ALA A 12 -15.62 -5.94 14.03
C ALA A 12 -16.40 -5.11 15.06
N LEU A 13 -16.82 -5.72 16.17
CA LEU A 13 -17.48 -5.01 17.26
C LEU A 13 -16.57 -3.93 17.86
N PHE A 14 -15.29 -4.25 18.06
CA PHE A 14 -14.32 -3.27 18.53
C PHE A 14 -14.20 -2.09 17.57
N ALA A 15 -14.08 -2.34 16.25
CA ALA A 15 -13.97 -1.27 15.26
C ALA A 15 -15.20 -0.35 15.28
N LEU A 16 -16.40 -0.93 15.36
CA LEU A 16 -17.65 -0.17 15.48
C LEU A 16 -17.69 0.68 16.75
N LEU A 17 -17.38 0.10 17.91
CA LEU A 17 -17.38 0.82 19.18
C LEU A 17 -16.30 1.92 19.18
N ARG A 18 -15.11 1.63 18.66
CA ARG A 18 -14.05 2.62 18.50
C ARG A 18 -14.51 3.81 17.68
N ASP A 19 -15.17 3.60 16.54
CA ASP A 19 -15.58 4.71 15.68
C ASP A 19 -16.65 5.58 16.34
N VAL A 20 -17.48 5.00 17.21
CA VAL A 20 -18.47 5.73 18.02
C VAL A 20 -17.80 6.51 19.17
N TYR A 21 -16.91 5.87 19.94
CA TYR A 21 -16.35 6.46 21.17
C TYR A 21 -15.06 7.26 20.95
N PHE A 22 -14.33 7.00 19.87
CA PHE A 22 -13.04 7.61 19.53
C PHE A 22 -12.97 8.03 18.04
N PRO A 23 -13.96 8.78 17.50
CA PRO A 23 -14.02 9.10 16.07
C PRO A 23 -12.78 9.84 15.55
N ALA A 24 -12.21 10.73 16.36
CA ALA A 24 -10.99 11.48 16.04
C ALA A 24 -9.76 11.00 16.84
N GLY A 25 -9.90 9.93 17.63
CA GLY A 25 -8.92 9.51 18.62
C GLY A 25 -8.82 10.47 19.81
N LEU A 26 -7.87 10.17 20.70
CA LEU A 26 -7.52 11.01 21.84
C LEU A 26 -6.39 11.96 21.44
N SER A 27 -6.74 13.21 21.15
CA SER A 27 -5.79 14.29 20.88
C SER A 27 -5.37 15.00 22.18
N PHE A 28 -4.18 15.59 22.19
CA PHE A 28 -3.66 16.35 23.34
C PHE A 28 -3.51 17.85 22.97
N PRO A 29 -4.50 18.71 23.26
CA PRO A 29 -4.47 20.12 22.85
C PRO A 29 -3.28 20.90 23.44
N ALA A 30 -2.87 20.59 24.67
CA ALA A 30 -1.72 21.23 25.31
C ALA A 30 -0.40 20.95 24.54
N LEU A 31 -0.26 19.76 23.97
CA LEU A 31 0.88 19.41 23.12
C LEU A 31 0.78 20.06 21.74
N ALA A 32 -0.44 20.18 21.20
CA ALA A 32 -0.67 20.88 19.93
C ALA A 32 -0.30 22.37 20.02
N ALA A 33 -0.53 23.01 21.16
CA ALA A 33 -0.08 24.39 21.42
C ALA A 33 1.45 24.53 21.40
N LEU A 34 2.19 23.45 21.66
CA LEU A 34 3.65 23.37 21.57
C LEU A 34 4.14 22.89 20.20
N GLY A 35 3.24 22.74 19.22
CA GLY A 35 3.55 22.26 17.87
C GLY A 35 3.57 20.73 17.71
N PHE A 36 3.24 19.98 18.76
CA PHE A 36 3.20 18.51 18.74
C PHE A 36 1.78 17.97 18.50
N PHE A 37 1.56 17.36 17.35
CA PHE A 37 0.26 16.80 16.97
C PHE A 37 0.22 15.30 17.24
N ILE A 38 0.00 14.93 18.51
CA ILE A 38 -0.11 13.53 18.93
C ILE A 38 -1.59 13.17 19.07
N VAL A 39 -1.97 12.07 18.41
CA VAL A 39 -3.29 11.45 18.53
C VAL A 39 -3.10 9.99 18.89
N LEU A 40 -3.66 9.57 20.02
CA LEU A 40 -3.74 8.16 20.37
C LEU A 40 -5.04 7.60 19.80
N TYR A 41 -4.90 6.64 18.90
CA TYR A 41 -6.02 5.99 18.24
C TYR A 41 -5.92 4.47 18.48
N PRO A 42 -6.91 3.84 19.13
CA PRO A 42 -6.78 2.43 19.45
C PRO A 42 -7.04 1.60 18.19
N MET A 43 -5.96 1.04 17.63
CA MET A 43 -5.96 0.26 16.39
C MET A 43 -5.45 -1.17 16.63
N PRO A 44 -6.34 -2.14 16.95
CA PRO A 44 -5.95 -3.55 17.07
C PRO A 44 -5.23 -4.07 15.83
N LEU A 45 -5.64 -3.62 14.64
CA LEU A 45 -4.98 -3.94 13.39
C LEU A 45 -3.50 -3.51 13.39
N ALA A 46 -3.18 -2.34 13.93
CA ALA A 46 -1.79 -1.87 14.00
C ALA A 46 -0.96 -2.74 14.96
N VAL A 47 -1.55 -3.20 16.07
CA VAL A 47 -0.91 -4.12 17.01
C VAL A 47 -0.66 -5.47 16.36
N SER A 48 -1.67 -6.04 15.68
CA SER A 48 -1.54 -7.29 14.96
C SER A 48 -0.52 -7.20 13.82
N ALA A 49 -0.54 -6.12 13.04
CA ALA A 49 0.43 -5.88 11.98
C ALA A 49 1.85 -5.79 12.53
N GLY A 50 2.06 -5.08 13.64
CA GLY A 50 3.37 -4.99 14.29
C GLY A 50 3.89 -6.34 14.79
N TYR A 51 3.01 -7.17 15.37
CA TYR A 51 3.37 -8.53 15.77
C TYR A 51 3.80 -9.39 14.57
N ILE A 52 3.03 -9.34 13.48
CA ILE A 52 3.29 -10.10 12.25
C ILE A 52 4.59 -9.64 11.57
N LEU A 53 4.83 -8.33 11.48
CA LEU A 53 6.03 -7.74 10.88
C LEU A 53 7.28 -7.96 11.74
N GLY A 54 7.10 -8.24 13.03
CA GLY A 54 8.17 -8.42 13.99
C GLY A 54 8.83 -7.11 14.45
N PRO A 55 9.77 -7.18 15.41
CA PRO A 55 10.28 -5.99 16.11
C PRO A 55 11.03 -5.02 15.21
N ARG A 56 11.86 -5.51 14.28
CA ARG A 56 12.73 -4.64 13.45
C ARG A 56 11.91 -3.74 12.52
N ALA A 57 10.98 -4.33 11.78
CA ALA A 57 10.13 -3.58 10.86
C ALA A 57 9.19 -2.64 11.61
N SER A 58 8.62 -3.10 12.73
CA SER A 58 7.76 -2.28 13.59
C SER A 58 8.50 -1.07 14.16
N LEU A 59 9.74 -1.25 14.65
CA LEU A 59 10.56 -0.16 15.18
C LEU A 59 11.01 0.80 14.08
N SER A 60 11.28 0.31 12.87
CA SER A 60 11.58 1.18 11.73
C SER A 60 10.39 2.06 11.35
N TRP A 61 9.17 1.49 11.31
CA TRP A 61 7.94 2.23 11.09
C TRP A 61 7.66 3.25 12.21
N PHE A 62 7.80 2.83 13.47
CA PHE A 62 7.68 3.72 14.62
C PHE A 62 8.70 4.86 14.56
N GLY A 63 9.96 4.56 14.21
CA GLY A 63 11.01 5.55 14.02
C GLY A 63 10.65 6.57 12.95
N GLY A 64 10.16 6.12 11.79
CA GLY A 64 9.68 7.01 10.74
C GLY A 64 8.53 7.92 11.20
N ALA A 65 7.56 7.37 11.92
CA ALA A 65 6.45 8.14 12.47
C ALA A 65 6.91 9.17 13.52
N ALA A 66 7.81 8.79 14.42
CA ALA A 66 8.37 9.67 15.43
C ALA A 66 9.20 10.81 14.78
N LEU A 67 10.08 10.48 13.83
CA LEU A 67 10.84 11.48 13.08
C LEU A 67 9.90 12.46 12.35
N GLY A 68 8.86 11.95 11.69
CA GLY A 68 7.90 12.78 10.97
C GLY A 68 7.10 13.71 11.89
N TRP A 69 6.42 13.14 12.88
CA TRP A 69 5.44 13.89 13.69
C TRP A 69 6.04 14.63 14.88
N LEU A 70 7.16 14.17 15.44
CA LEU A 70 7.79 14.79 16.62
C LEU A 70 8.98 15.68 16.29
N LEU A 71 9.58 15.55 15.10
CA LEU A 71 10.70 16.42 14.69
C LEU A 71 10.35 17.25 13.46
N ILE A 72 10.04 16.62 12.33
CA ILE A 72 9.88 17.33 11.05
C ILE A 72 8.68 18.29 11.09
N VAL A 73 7.50 17.83 11.53
CA VAL A 73 6.29 18.68 11.59
C VAL A 73 6.48 19.90 12.51
N PRO A 74 6.93 19.77 13.78
CA PRO A 74 7.21 20.93 14.62
C PRO A 74 8.25 21.89 14.02
N LEU A 75 9.30 21.37 13.38
CA LEU A 75 10.31 22.21 12.72
C LEU A 75 9.74 23.01 11.54
N LEU A 76 8.88 22.40 10.72
CA LEU A 76 8.22 23.10 9.61
C LEU A 76 7.30 24.21 10.14
N ILE A 77 6.51 23.93 11.18
CA ILE A 77 5.62 24.92 11.79
C ILE A 77 6.42 26.05 12.45
N GLY A 78 7.54 25.73 13.10
CA GLY A 78 8.48 26.72 13.64
C GLY A 78 9.08 27.64 12.55
N ASN A 79 9.19 27.14 11.31
CA ASN A 79 9.58 27.91 10.13
C ASN A 79 8.37 28.53 9.39
N GLN A 80 7.27 28.79 10.10
CA GLN A 80 6.06 29.46 9.60
C GLN A 80 5.29 28.71 8.50
N PHE A 81 5.49 27.39 8.36
CA PHE A 81 4.59 26.61 7.51
C PHE A 81 3.23 26.48 8.18
N GLU A 82 2.16 26.62 7.40
CA GLU A 82 0.82 26.27 7.86
C GLU A 82 0.75 24.79 8.25
N VAL A 83 -0.06 24.47 9.26
CA VAL A 83 -0.21 23.10 9.77
C VAL A 83 -0.63 22.12 8.66
N ALA A 84 -1.51 22.55 7.75
CA ALA A 84 -1.95 21.75 6.61
C ALA A 84 -0.79 21.47 5.64
N ALA A 85 0.02 22.48 5.34
CA ALA A 85 1.20 22.34 4.48
C ALA A 85 2.24 21.40 5.11
N ALA A 86 2.53 21.55 6.40
CA ALA A 86 3.48 20.68 7.11
C ALA A 86 3.03 19.20 7.11
N ARG A 87 1.72 18.93 7.27
CA ARG A 87 1.15 17.58 7.17
C ARG A 87 1.25 17.01 5.76
N SER A 88 0.93 17.81 4.74
CA SER A 88 1.06 17.39 3.35
C SER A 88 2.52 17.05 3.00
N TRP A 89 3.47 17.86 3.46
CA TRP A 89 4.91 17.61 3.27
C TRP A 89 5.36 16.26 3.80
N ILE A 90 5.02 15.92 5.06
CA ILE A 90 5.45 14.64 5.64
C ILE A 90 4.75 13.45 4.98
N GLN A 91 3.48 13.59 4.58
CA GLN A 91 2.76 12.57 3.84
C GLN A 91 3.39 12.32 2.46
N ASN A 92 3.72 13.37 1.72
CA ASN A 92 4.37 13.28 0.41
C ASN A 92 5.78 12.68 0.53
N LEU A 93 6.53 13.05 1.57
CA LEU A 93 7.84 12.45 1.87
C LEU A 93 7.71 10.95 2.13
N GLY A 94 6.77 10.53 2.97
CA GLY A 94 6.51 9.11 3.25
C GLY A 94 6.09 8.33 2.00
N MET A 95 5.13 8.86 1.23
CA MET A 95 4.70 8.27 -0.04
C MET A 95 5.83 8.18 -1.05
N GLY A 96 6.68 9.21 -1.15
CA GLY A 96 7.86 9.23 -2.01
C GLY A 96 8.88 8.16 -1.62
N MET A 97 9.12 7.94 -0.32
CA MET A 97 10.00 6.87 0.16
C MET A 97 9.44 5.47 -0.15
N VAL A 98 8.13 5.26 0.03
CA VAL A 98 7.46 3.99 -0.34
C VAL A 98 7.55 3.73 -1.84
N LEU A 99 7.24 4.73 -2.67
CA LEU A 99 7.31 4.61 -4.12
C LEU A 99 8.76 4.35 -4.57
N GLY A 100 9.71 5.16 -4.08
CA GLY A 100 11.12 5.06 -4.45
C GLY A 100 11.76 3.74 -4.03
N SER A 101 11.48 3.26 -2.82
CA SER A 101 11.95 1.94 -2.37
C SER A 101 11.36 0.80 -3.20
N GLY A 102 10.08 0.88 -3.57
CA GLY A 102 9.45 -0.11 -4.43
C GLY A 102 10.03 -0.13 -5.85
N ILE A 103 10.35 1.04 -6.43
CA ILE A 103 11.10 1.14 -7.68
C ILE A 103 12.49 0.51 -7.53
N GLY A 104 13.21 0.84 -6.47
CA GLY A 104 14.52 0.24 -6.17
C GLY A 104 14.45 -1.28 -6.05
N PHE A 105 13.45 -1.81 -5.34
CA PHE A 105 13.19 -3.25 -5.23
C PHE A 105 12.91 -3.88 -6.60
N PHE A 106 12.14 -3.22 -7.45
CA PHE A 106 11.86 -3.72 -8.80
C PHE A 106 13.14 -3.91 -9.61
N PHE A 107 14.00 -2.88 -9.69
CA PHE A 107 15.23 -2.92 -10.47
C PHE A 107 16.29 -3.86 -9.88
N THR A 108 16.41 -3.93 -8.56
CA THR A 108 17.46 -4.72 -7.89
C THR A 108 17.05 -6.17 -7.64
N TYR A 109 15.76 -6.44 -7.47
CA TYR A 109 15.27 -7.76 -7.09
C TYR A 109 14.48 -8.47 -8.19
N ILE A 110 13.51 -7.78 -8.81
CA ILE A 110 12.59 -8.36 -9.78
C ILE A 110 13.24 -8.56 -11.14
N ILE A 111 13.78 -7.49 -11.74
CA ILE A 111 14.35 -7.52 -13.09
C ILE A 111 15.41 -8.63 -13.26
N PRO A 112 16.42 -8.77 -12.36
CA PRO A 112 17.45 -9.80 -12.51
C PRO A 112 16.90 -11.23 -12.41
N ARG A 113 15.74 -11.41 -11.76
CA ARG A 113 15.13 -12.72 -11.49
C ARG A 113 13.90 -13.00 -12.37
N LEU A 114 13.57 -12.15 -13.34
CA LEU A 114 12.38 -12.31 -14.20
C LEU A 114 12.25 -13.72 -14.77
N ARG A 115 13.33 -14.28 -15.34
CA ARG A 115 13.31 -15.64 -15.90
C ARG A 115 13.05 -16.73 -14.86
N GLN A 116 13.53 -16.55 -13.64
CA GLN A 116 13.32 -17.51 -12.55
C GLN A 116 11.91 -17.41 -11.98
N ILE A 117 11.36 -16.19 -11.91
CA ILE A 117 10.01 -15.89 -11.41
C ILE A 117 8.95 -16.43 -12.40
N PHE A 118 9.10 -16.11 -13.69
CA PHE A 118 8.12 -16.47 -14.73
C PHE A 118 8.40 -17.80 -15.44
N GLY A 119 9.61 -18.34 -15.37
CA GLY A 119 9.98 -19.61 -16.01
C GLY A 119 9.08 -20.80 -15.63
N PRO A 120 8.72 -20.99 -14.34
CA PRO A 120 7.81 -22.06 -13.93
C PRO A 120 6.40 -21.93 -14.52
N LEU A 121 5.91 -20.70 -14.71
CA LEU A 121 4.59 -20.46 -15.32
C LEU A 121 4.56 -20.90 -16.79
N LEU A 122 5.61 -20.56 -17.54
CA LEU A 122 5.72 -20.92 -18.96
C LEU A 122 5.95 -22.41 -19.21
N LYS A 123 6.54 -23.12 -18.24
CA LYS A 123 6.83 -24.56 -18.33
C LYS A 123 5.73 -25.46 -17.78
N SER A 124 4.72 -24.88 -17.13
CA SER A 124 3.67 -25.68 -16.48
C SER A 124 2.76 -26.38 -17.49
N ARG A 125 2.41 -27.64 -17.19
CA ARG A 125 1.42 -28.42 -17.96
C ARG A 125 -0.01 -28.27 -17.43
N SER A 126 -0.21 -27.50 -16.34
CA SER A 126 -1.54 -27.29 -15.76
C SER A 126 -2.46 -26.55 -16.73
N ILE A 127 -3.67 -27.08 -16.93
CA ILE A 127 -4.70 -26.47 -17.77
C ILE A 127 -5.07 -25.07 -17.26
N LEU A 128 -5.16 -24.88 -15.93
CA LEU A 128 -5.46 -23.58 -15.32
C LEU A 128 -4.41 -22.55 -15.66
N LEU A 129 -3.13 -22.94 -15.60
CA LEU A 129 -2.06 -22.05 -15.99
C LEU A 129 -2.09 -21.79 -17.49
N ARG A 130 -2.43 -22.75 -18.36
CA ARG A 130 -2.60 -22.46 -19.80
C ARG A 130 -3.74 -21.50 -20.12
N LEU A 131 -4.76 -21.40 -19.28
CA LEU A 131 -5.85 -20.43 -19.42
C LEU A 131 -5.46 -19.02 -18.97
N PHE A 132 -4.27 -18.82 -18.41
CA PHE A 132 -3.83 -17.51 -17.94
C PHE A 132 -3.95 -16.39 -19.00
N PRO A 133 -3.62 -16.59 -20.30
CA PRO A 133 -3.68 -15.51 -21.28
C PRO A 133 -5.12 -15.06 -21.49
N LEU A 134 -6.08 -15.99 -21.42
CA LEU A 134 -7.50 -15.69 -21.50
C LEU A 134 -7.92 -14.80 -20.33
N PHE A 135 -7.52 -15.12 -19.10
CA PHE A 135 -7.82 -14.27 -17.94
C PHE A 135 -7.19 -12.87 -18.05
N SER A 136 -5.99 -12.76 -18.62
CA SER A 136 -5.37 -11.46 -18.92
C SER A 136 -6.16 -10.64 -19.92
N ILE A 137 -6.67 -11.27 -20.99
CA ILE A 137 -7.50 -10.61 -22.00
C ILE A 137 -8.83 -10.18 -21.39
N LEU A 138 -9.48 -11.04 -20.60
CA LEU A 138 -10.72 -10.71 -19.91
C LEU A 138 -10.52 -9.55 -18.91
N GLY A 139 -9.41 -9.56 -18.17
CA GLY A 139 -9.05 -8.47 -17.25
C GLY A 139 -8.81 -7.15 -17.99
N LEU A 140 -8.06 -7.18 -19.09
CA LEU A 140 -7.85 -6.01 -19.94
C LEU A 140 -9.18 -5.46 -20.47
N PHE A 141 -10.05 -6.33 -20.99
CA PHE A 141 -11.36 -5.96 -21.48
C PHE A 141 -12.24 -5.36 -20.38
N GLY A 142 -12.25 -5.95 -19.19
CA GLY A 142 -12.98 -5.42 -18.03
C GLY A 142 -12.52 -4.01 -17.63
N LEU A 143 -11.20 -3.75 -17.62
CA LEU A 143 -10.65 -2.43 -17.32
C LEU A 143 -11.04 -1.39 -18.38
N LEU A 144 -11.02 -1.77 -19.66
CA LEU A 144 -11.45 -0.91 -20.76
C LEU A 144 -12.95 -0.55 -20.63
N LEU A 145 -13.80 -1.51 -20.25
CA LEU A 145 -15.24 -1.26 -20.05
C LEU A 145 -15.53 -0.27 -18.91
N ILE A 146 -14.70 -0.26 -17.87
CA ILE A 146 -14.81 0.67 -16.74
C ILE A 146 -14.21 2.05 -17.10
N GLY A 147 -13.65 2.20 -18.29
CA GLY A 147 -13.11 3.47 -18.79
C GLY A 147 -11.65 3.69 -18.44
N VAL A 148 -10.89 2.65 -18.10
CA VAL A 148 -9.44 2.80 -17.93
C VAL A 148 -8.78 2.87 -19.31
N PRO A 149 -7.93 3.88 -19.59
CA PRO A 149 -7.24 3.99 -20.87
C PRO A 149 -6.43 2.73 -21.20
N PHE A 150 -6.36 2.37 -22.48
CA PHE A 150 -5.71 1.12 -22.92
C PHE A 150 -4.30 0.94 -22.35
N PHE A 151 -3.48 2.00 -22.37
CA PHE A 151 -2.10 1.90 -21.91
C PHE A 151 -2.02 1.68 -20.38
N ALA A 152 -2.91 2.30 -19.60
CA ALA A 152 -3.01 2.08 -18.15
C ALA A 152 -3.48 0.65 -17.88
N ALA A 153 -4.55 0.21 -18.54
CA ALA A 153 -5.10 -1.14 -18.38
C ALA A 153 -4.06 -2.22 -18.74
N PHE A 154 -3.30 -2.01 -19.82
CA PHE A 154 -2.22 -2.90 -20.24
C PHE A 154 -1.11 -2.99 -19.19
N LEU A 155 -0.63 -1.84 -18.68
CA LEU A 155 0.36 -1.80 -17.61
C LEU A 155 -0.16 -2.43 -16.32
N THR A 156 -1.44 -2.25 -15.96
CA THR A 156 -2.06 -2.88 -14.80
C THR A 156 -2.02 -4.39 -14.92
N VAL A 157 -2.42 -4.94 -16.07
CA VAL A 157 -2.37 -6.39 -16.31
C VAL A 157 -0.93 -6.88 -16.16
N ILE A 158 0.05 -6.29 -16.84
CA ILE A 158 1.47 -6.68 -16.70
C ILE A 158 1.96 -6.56 -15.25
N GLY A 159 1.57 -5.51 -14.55
CA GLY A 159 1.89 -5.30 -13.15
C GLY A 159 1.37 -6.45 -12.28
N VAL A 160 0.09 -6.79 -12.42
CA VAL A 160 -0.55 -7.89 -11.68
C VAL A 160 0.19 -9.20 -11.91
N TRP A 161 0.63 -9.47 -13.15
CA TRP A 161 1.46 -10.64 -13.47
C TRP A 161 2.73 -10.71 -12.63
N MET A 162 3.47 -9.61 -12.55
CA MET A 162 4.68 -9.52 -11.73
C MET A 162 4.34 -9.67 -10.26
N MET A 163 3.33 -8.96 -9.77
CA MET A 163 3.06 -8.92 -8.34
C MET A 163 2.42 -10.17 -7.77
N VAL A 164 1.57 -10.88 -8.54
CA VAL A 164 1.01 -12.16 -8.10
C VAL A 164 2.11 -13.21 -7.93
N THR A 165 3.09 -13.24 -8.83
CA THR A 165 4.20 -14.21 -8.75
C THR A 165 5.13 -13.94 -7.58
N VAL A 166 5.41 -12.67 -7.30
CA VAL A 166 6.20 -12.25 -6.13
C VAL A 166 5.41 -12.52 -4.85
N ALA A 167 4.14 -12.12 -4.80
CA ALA A 167 3.27 -12.36 -3.65
C ALA A 167 3.15 -13.85 -3.33
N ALA A 168 3.00 -14.72 -4.32
CA ALA A 168 2.91 -16.16 -4.10
C ALA A 168 4.17 -16.75 -3.44
N ARG A 169 5.36 -16.30 -3.84
CA ARG A 169 6.62 -16.73 -3.19
C ARG A 169 6.74 -16.18 -1.78
N MET A 170 6.51 -14.88 -1.60
CA MET A 170 6.58 -14.24 -0.30
C MET A 170 5.57 -14.85 0.68
N THR A 171 4.36 -15.18 0.21
CA THR A 171 3.34 -15.86 1.03
C THR A 171 3.79 -17.25 1.43
N GLY A 172 4.43 -18.00 0.54
CA GLY A 172 4.98 -19.32 0.84
C GLY A 172 6.10 -19.30 1.90
N GLU A 173 6.87 -18.21 1.98
CA GLU A 173 7.99 -18.06 2.91
C GLU A 173 7.61 -17.38 4.23
N THR A 174 6.70 -16.41 4.19
CA THR A 174 6.36 -15.55 5.34
C THR A 174 4.97 -15.83 5.92
N ASN A 175 4.15 -16.62 5.23
CA ASN A 175 2.73 -16.86 5.56
C ASN A 175 1.87 -15.58 5.60
N ILE A 176 2.35 -14.49 4.96
CA ILE A 176 1.65 -13.21 4.83
C ILE A 176 1.37 -12.98 3.35
N ASN A 177 0.16 -12.52 3.03
CA ASN A 177 -0.23 -12.17 1.66
C ASN A 177 -0.04 -10.67 1.38
N PRO A 178 0.99 -10.24 0.63
CA PRO A 178 1.25 -8.83 0.33
C PRO A 178 0.49 -8.33 -0.92
N LEU A 179 -0.42 -9.13 -1.49
CA LEU A 179 -1.00 -8.85 -2.81
C LEU A 179 -1.73 -7.50 -2.88
N GLU A 180 -2.36 -7.07 -1.79
CA GLU A 180 -3.02 -5.76 -1.71
C GLU A 180 -2.01 -4.60 -1.80
N GLN A 181 -0.93 -4.67 -1.01
CA GLN A 181 0.12 -3.64 -1.02
C GLN A 181 0.83 -3.56 -2.38
N PHE A 182 1.05 -4.71 -3.01
CA PHE A 182 1.64 -4.77 -4.34
C PHE A 182 0.70 -4.26 -5.44
N GLY A 183 -0.62 -4.49 -5.30
CA GLY A 183 -1.63 -3.90 -6.18
C GLY A 183 -1.63 -2.37 -6.12
N ILE A 184 -1.61 -1.81 -4.89
CA ILE A 184 -1.50 -0.36 -4.67
C ILE A 184 -0.21 0.18 -5.30
N PHE A 185 0.92 -0.52 -5.13
CA PHE A 185 2.19 -0.10 -5.72
C PHE A 185 2.13 0.05 -7.24
N ILE A 186 1.57 -0.93 -7.95
CA ILE A 186 1.38 -0.84 -9.42
C ILE A 186 0.49 0.36 -9.77
N GLY A 187 -0.63 0.52 -9.06
CA GLY A 187 -1.55 1.63 -9.27
C GLY A 187 -0.86 2.99 -9.14
N LEU A 188 -0.04 3.16 -8.10
CA LEU A 188 0.74 4.38 -7.87
C LEU A 188 1.78 4.63 -8.98
N VAL A 189 2.48 3.59 -9.45
CA VAL A 189 3.45 3.72 -10.55
C VAL A 189 2.74 4.15 -11.84
N ILE A 190 1.59 3.55 -12.16
CA ILE A 190 0.80 3.92 -13.34
C ILE A 190 0.29 5.35 -13.22
N ALA A 191 -0.23 5.72 -12.05
CA ALA A 191 -0.70 7.08 -11.79
C ALA A 191 0.43 8.11 -11.94
N PHE A 192 1.62 7.80 -11.44
CA PHE A 192 2.81 8.63 -11.60
C PHE A 192 3.22 8.79 -13.07
N ILE A 193 3.24 7.71 -13.85
CA ILE A 193 3.57 7.76 -15.29
C ILE A 193 2.57 8.63 -16.05
N TYR A 194 1.27 8.47 -15.77
CA TYR A 194 0.22 9.27 -16.41
C TYR A 194 0.31 10.74 -16.04
N HIS A 195 0.56 11.04 -14.76
CA HIS A 195 0.78 12.41 -14.31
C HIS A 195 1.99 13.06 -15.00
N LEU A 196 3.13 12.35 -15.10
CA LEU A 196 4.30 12.84 -15.82
C LEU A 196 4.04 13.07 -17.31
N ALA A 197 3.21 12.23 -17.93
CA ALA A 197 2.87 12.34 -19.34
C ALA A 197 1.75 13.37 -19.62
N GLY A 198 1.15 13.98 -18.59
CA GLY A 198 -0.01 14.86 -18.73
C GLY A 198 -1.26 14.14 -19.27
N LEU A 199 -1.37 12.84 -19.02
CA LEU A 199 -2.47 12.00 -19.49
C LEU A 199 -3.49 11.75 -18.36
N GLU A 200 -4.76 11.65 -18.73
CA GLU A 200 -5.85 11.36 -17.79
C GLU A 200 -6.02 9.85 -17.59
N LEU A 201 -6.31 9.44 -16.35
CA LEU A 201 -6.46 8.02 -15.97
C LEU A 201 -7.89 7.48 -16.18
N GLY A 202 -8.81 8.30 -16.70
CA GLY A 202 -10.16 7.91 -17.04
C GLY A 202 -10.51 8.36 -18.45
N MET A 203 -11.07 7.45 -19.26
CA MET A 203 -11.59 7.74 -20.60
C MET A 203 -12.97 8.42 -20.56
N PHE A 204 -13.65 8.35 -19.41
CA PHE A 204 -14.95 8.98 -19.17
C PHE A 204 -14.88 10.18 -18.22
N ALA A 205 -13.66 10.62 -17.87
CA ALA A 205 -13.47 11.84 -17.12
C ALA A 205 -13.59 13.02 -18.09
N SER A 206 -14.78 13.61 -18.13
CA SER A 206 -15.05 14.95 -18.63
C SER A 206 -15.57 15.78 -17.48
#